data_AF-A0A813T8M0-F1
#
_entry.id   AF-A0A813T8M0-F1
#
_cell.length_a   1.000
_cell.length_b   1.000
_cell.length_c   1.000
_cell.angle_alpha   90.00
_cell.angle_beta   90.00
_cell.angle_gamma   90.00
#
_symmetry.space_group_name_H-M   'P 1'
#
loop_
_entity.id
_entity.type
_entity.pdbx_description
1 polymer ?
#
loop_
_entity_poly.entity_id
_entity_poly.type
_entity_poly.pdbx_seq_one_letter_code
_entity_poly.pdbx_strand_id
1 'polypeptide(L)'
;MSSDSDYGDFDYNSSQNSLSIDYQIDQFEFRHCIKSKKTKQKIRKASCSVSRKTLKSQPTLLRVNCINSKITLKAKRKPFRYDHYVQEKQPSFECDEEFQETSTLTHTNLESESSKILTPEHRQSFSSFRRYFYQINQQEIKSSLEQCSQIKITNIRLASVDEHVQKDFMKQLNNTSYFPNLVYHGTALKNITSILHYGLLIPNQAHPSNSEAPIIKVAHGKAYGNGIYCSQTAVYSLTYTHDTNTILICAAMPKRNKSGMVKIHSGNILVVTHVSRIIPLFLLDVTYLNQSNINHPCFDEQKILRTNENTEKKKKKISADISRKYLRKILNCMNDENRKHEQYQERSYLTYFD
;
A
#
# COMPACT_ATOMS: atom_id res chain seq x y z
N MET A 1 56.23 -8.31 20.84
CA MET A 1 55.46 -9.27 20.03
C MET A 1 54.34 -9.78 20.92
N SER A 2 53.12 -9.28 20.69
CA SER A 2 51.91 -9.66 21.42
C SER A 2 50.88 -9.98 20.35
N SER A 3 50.34 -11.19 20.41
CA SER A 3 49.58 -11.86 19.36
C SER A 3 48.14 -11.36 19.28
N ASP A 4 47.78 -10.78 18.13
CA ASP A 4 46.41 -10.55 17.67
C ASP A 4 45.77 -11.87 17.24
N SER A 5 45.13 -12.63 18.14
CA SER A 5 44.36 -13.81 17.70
C SER A 5 43.24 -14.30 18.63
N ASP A 6 42.60 -13.45 19.44
CA ASP A 6 41.47 -13.87 20.29
C ASP A 6 40.22 -12.99 20.09
N TYR A 7 39.59 -13.10 18.92
CA TYR A 7 38.17 -12.75 18.77
C TYR A 7 37.46 -13.94 18.10
N GLY A 8 37.40 -15.03 18.85
CA GLY A 8 36.53 -16.17 18.57
C GLY A 8 35.06 -15.78 18.72
N ASP A 9 34.32 -15.99 17.64
CA ASP A 9 33.01 -16.65 17.62
C ASP A 9 32.10 -16.42 18.84
N PHE A 10 31.62 -15.19 19.01
CA PHE A 10 30.41 -14.95 19.81
C PHE A 10 29.19 -15.22 18.93
N ASP A 11 28.66 -16.43 19.02
CA ASP A 11 27.37 -16.79 18.48
C ASP A 11 26.28 -16.02 19.27
N TYR A 12 25.93 -14.85 18.74
CA TYR A 12 24.99 -13.91 19.34
C TYR A 12 23.57 -14.50 19.23
N ASN A 13 23.19 -15.34 20.20
CA ASN A 13 21.81 -15.76 20.43
C ASN A 13 21.01 -14.60 21.06
N SER A 14 20.82 -13.54 20.28
CA SER A 14 19.83 -12.50 20.58
C SER A 14 18.45 -13.14 20.49
N SER A 15 17.68 -13.11 21.58
CA SER A 15 16.28 -13.57 21.66
C SER A 15 15.31 -12.69 20.85
N GLN A 16 15.83 -11.89 19.91
CA GLN A 16 15.05 -11.00 19.07
C GLN A 16 14.45 -11.77 17.90
N ASN A 17 13.20 -11.47 17.59
CA ASN A 17 12.56 -11.97 16.39
C ASN A 17 13.28 -11.37 15.17
N SER A 18 14.09 -12.18 14.49
CA SER A 18 14.90 -11.81 13.32
C SER A 18 14.09 -11.11 12.23
N LEU A 19 12.79 -11.42 12.14
CA LEU A 19 11.84 -10.81 11.21
C LEU A 19 11.65 -9.30 11.44
N SER A 20 11.73 -8.83 12.69
CA SER A 20 11.59 -7.39 13.01
C SER A 20 12.78 -6.57 12.51
N ILE A 21 13.99 -7.10 12.67
CA ILE A 21 15.22 -6.44 12.22
C ILE A 21 15.29 -6.43 10.69
N ASP A 22 14.93 -7.54 10.05
CA ASP A 22 14.92 -7.62 8.58
C ASP A 22 13.91 -6.66 7.96
N TYR A 23 12.73 -6.51 8.58
CA TYR A 23 11.75 -5.50 8.17
C TYR A 23 12.28 -4.06 8.28
N GLN A 24 13.01 -3.73 9.35
CA GLN A 24 13.63 -2.41 9.51
C GLN A 24 14.74 -2.15 8.47
N ILE A 25 15.52 -3.18 8.12
CA ILE A 25 16.53 -3.11 7.06
C ILE A 25 15.86 -2.89 5.71
N ASP A 26 14.79 -3.61 5.40
CA ASP A 26 14.06 -3.45 4.13
C ASP A 26 13.47 -2.03 4.01
N GLN A 27 12.93 -1.49 5.11
CA GLN A 27 12.47 -0.10 5.17
C GLN A 27 13.60 0.91 4.94
N PHE A 28 14.80 0.65 5.47
CA PHE A 28 15.98 1.49 5.25
C PHE A 28 16.44 1.45 3.78
N GLU A 29 16.59 0.25 3.21
CA GLU A 29 17.02 0.07 1.81
C GLU A 29 16.04 0.73 0.84
N PHE A 30 14.73 0.55 1.08
CA PHE A 30 13.67 1.18 0.29
C PHE A 30 13.77 2.72 0.30
N ARG A 31 13.96 3.33 1.47
CA ARG A 31 14.17 4.78 1.60
C ARG A 31 15.40 5.27 0.84
N HIS A 32 16.48 4.49 0.84
CA HIS A 32 17.72 4.82 0.12
C HIS A 32 17.57 4.72 -1.40
N CYS A 33 16.87 3.69 -1.89
CA CYS A 33 16.58 3.53 -3.32
C CYS A 33 15.76 4.69 -3.88
N ILE A 34 14.76 5.19 -3.15
CA ILE A 34 13.92 6.32 -3.59
C ILE A 34 14.72 7.63 -3.67
N LYS A 35 15.58 7.90 -2.68
CA LYS A 35 16.43 9.11 -2.68
C LYS A 35 17.42 9.14 -3.86
N SER A 36 17.89 7.97 -4.33
CA SER A 36 18.83 7.89 -5.46
C SER A 36 18.21 8.26 -6.82
N LYS A 37 16.89 8.08 -6.98
CA LYS A 37 16.18 8.30 -8.26
C LYS A 37 15.84 9.77 -8.52
N LYS A 38 15.62 10.58 -7.48
CA LYS A 38 15.36 12.03 -7.62
C LYS A 38 16.57 12.82 -8.15
N THR A 39 17.78 12.24 -8.13
CA THR A 39 19.02 12.93 -8.53
C THR A 39 19.40 12.72 -10.01
N LYS A 40 18.69 11.90 -10.79
CA LYS A 40 19.02 11.63 -12.21
C LYS A 40 18.14 12.35 -13.24
N GLN A 41 17.14 13.12 -12.83
CA GLN A 41 16.34 13.96 -13.73
C GLN A 41 16.63 15.45 -13.48
N LYS A 42 17.78 15.94 -13.98
CA LYS A 42 17.96 17.37 -14.26
C LYS A 42 18.73 17.58 -15.58
N ILE A 43 17.98 18.10 -16.55
CA ILE A 43 18.36 19.11 -17.56
C ILE A 43 19.09 18.59 -18.81
N ARG A 44 18.32 18.23 -19.83
CA ARG A 44 18.59 18.65 -21.21
C ARG A 44 17.49 19.64 -21.62
N LYS A 45 17.77 20.94 -21.47
CA LYS A 45 16.94 21.99 -22.09
C LYS A 45 17.47 22.20 -23.51
N ALA A 46 16.67 21.81 -24.50
CA ALA A 46 16.86 22.24 -25.88
C ALA A 46 16.40 23.70 -25.99
N SER A 47 17.24 24.54 -26.56
CA SER A 47 16.96 25.94 -26.87
C SER A 47 16.06 26.04 -28.10
N CYS A 48 14.80 26.46 -27.91
CA CYS A 48 13.96 26.95 -29.01
C CYS A 48 13.94 28.48 -28.97
N SER A 49 14.26 29.09 -30.11
CA SER A 49 14.23 30.53 -30.34
C SER A 49 12.77 31.00 -30.50
N VAL A 50 12.32 31.87 -29.59
CA VAL A 50 11.00 32.53 -29.69
C VAL A 50 11.18 33.93 -30.26
N SER A 51 10.62 34.12 -31.46
CA SER A 51 10.46 35.40 -32.13
C SER A 51 9.55 36.33 -31.31
N ARG A 52 10.06 37.52 -30.98
CA ARG A 52 9.30 38.60 -30.35
C ARG A 52 8.42 39.28 -31.41
N LYS A 53 7.09 39.16 -31.27
CA LYS A 53 6.14 40.12 -31.85
C LYS A 53 5.51 40.92 -30.72
N THR A 54 5.71 42.22 -30.79
CA THR A 54 5.23 43.28 -29.91
C THR A 54 3.72 43.44 -30.03
N LEU A 55 2.99 43.16 -28.95
CA LEU A 55 1.58 43.52 -28.81
C LEU A 55 1.47 44.84 -28.05
N LYS A 56 0.80 45.79 -28.70
CA LYS A 56 0.53 47.15 -28.21
C LYS A 56 -0.35 47.12 -26.97
N SER A 57 0.04 47.90 -25.98
CA SER A 57 -0.68 48.23 -24.77
C SER A 57 -1.96 49.03 -25.06
N GLN A 58 -3.09 48.66 -24.45
CA GLN A 58 -4.18 49.58 -24.16
C GLN A 58 -4.43 49.63 -22.64
N PRO A 59 -4.58 50.82 -22.03
CA PRO A 59 -5.00 50.96 -20.66
C PRO A 59 -6.51 51.28 -20.62
N THR A 60 -7.31 50.38 -20.04
CA THR A 60 -8.71 50.71 -19.70
C THR A 60 -8.88 50.66 -18.19
N LEU A 61 -9.07 51.86 -17.64
CA LEU A 61 -9.37 52.18 -16.26
C LEU A 61 -10.71 51.58 -15.85
N LEU A 62 -10.73 50.71 -14.84
CA LEU A 62 -11.92 50.42 -14.05
C LEU A 62 -11.69 50.88 -12.61
N ARG A 63 -12.25 52.05 -12.33
CA ARG A 63 -12.29 52.69 -11.02
C ARG A 63 -13.39 52.02 -10.21
N VAL A 64 -13.04 51.08 -9.33
CA VAL A 64 -13.99 50.46 -8.38
C VAL A 64 -14.18 51.42 -7.21
N ASN A 65 -15.34 52.05 -7.14
CA ASN A 65 -15.75 52.86 -5.99
C ASN A 65 -16.09 51.93 -4.81
N CYS A 66 -15.24 51.94 -3.78
CA CYS A 66 -15.56 51.32 -2.49
C CYS A 66 -16.57 52.19 -1.74
N ILE A 67 -17.82 51.74 -1.68
CA ILE A 67 -18.84 52.30 -0.78
C ILE A 67 -18.64 51.67 0.61
N ASN A 68 -18.22 52.49 1.57
CA ASN A 68 -18.22 52.17 2.99
C ASN A 68 -19.64 52.29 3.55
N SER A 69 -20.43 51.22 3.51
CA SER A 69 -21.67 51.13 4.28
C SER A 69 -21.40 50.42 5.61
N LYS A 70 -21.40 51.19 6.70
CA LYS A 70 -21.53 50.68 8.08
C LYS A 70 -22.92 50.05 8.22
N ILE A 71 -23.01 48.74 8.00
CA ILE A 71 -24.22 47.96 8.26
C ILE A 71 -24.11 47.36 9.66
N THR A 72 -24.84 47.94 10.61
CA THR A 72 -25.09 47.38 11.94
C THR A 72 -26.17 46.31 11.85
N LEU A 73 -25.77 45.03 11.71
CA LEU A 73 -26.70 43.91 11.83
C LEU A 73 -26.92 43.55 13.31
N LYS A 74 -27.95 44.13 13.92
CA LYS A 74 -28.60 43.54 15.12
C LYS A 74 -29.75 42.64 14.69
N ALA A 75 -29.45 41.56 13.98
CA ALA A 75 -30.43 40.50 13.73
C ALA A 75 -30.36 39.49 14.87
N LYS A 76 -31.40 39.43 15.71
CA LYS A 76 -31.56 38.35 16.70
C LYS A 76 -31.56 37.01 15.97
N ARG A 77 -30.60 36.13 16.31
CA ARG A 77 -30.55 34.75 15.81
C ARG A 77 -31.85 34.05 16.19
N LYS A 78 -32.71 33.76 15.21
CA LYS A 78 -33.81 32.80 15.39
C LYS A 78 -33.16 31.42 15.58
N PRO A 79 -33.51 30.66 16.64
CA PRO A 79 -33.11 29.26 16.72
C PRO A 79 -33.75 28.53 15.55
N PHE A 80 -32.94 28.02 14.63
CA PHE A 80 -33.42 27.17 13.55
C PHE A 80 -33.85 25.83 14.16
N ARG A 81 -35.11 25.47 13.95
CA ARG A 81 -35.76 24.22 14.42
C ARG A 81 -35.32 22.97 13.65
N TYR A 82 -34.07 22.92 13.18
CA TYR A 82 -33.52 21.78 12.44
C TYR A 82 -32.17 21.36 13.03
N ASP A 83 -32.13 21.14 14.34
CA ASP A 83 -31.10 20.31 14.99
C ASP A 83 -31.59 18.86 15.15
N HIS A 84 -32.44 18.39 14.22
CA HIS A 84 -32.49 16.96 13.97
C HIS A 84 -31.23 16.62 13.18
N TYR A 85 -30.16 16.30 13.92
CA TYR A 85 -29.04 15.52 13.42
C TYR A 85 -29.62 14.38 12.59
N VAL A 86 -29.62 14.53 11.27
CA VAL A 86 -29.73 13.41 10.36
C VAL A 86 -28.49 12.59 10.71
N GLN A 87 -28.69 11.50 11.46
CA GLN A 87 -27.68 10.47 11.55
C GLN A 87 -27.41 10.07 10.10
N GLU A 88 -26.32 10.58 9.52
CA GLU A 88 -25.83 10.12 8.24
C GLU A 88 -25.61 8.62 8.39
N LYS A 89 -26.59 7.86 7.92
CA LYS A 89 -26.49 6.42 7.81
C LYS A 89 -25.24 6.19 6.97
N GLN A 90 -24.23 5.57 7.57
CA GLN A 90 -23.00 5.25 6.85
C GLN A 90 -23.42 4.55 5.56
N PRO A 91 -23.01 5.05 4.38
CA PRO A 91 -23.39 4.42 3.12
C PRO A 91 -22.92 2.98 3.16
N SER A 92 -23.84 2.05 2.93
CA SER A 92 -23.51 0.65 2.72
C SER A 92 -22.52 0.53 1.56
N PHE A 93 -21.56 -0.39 1.67
CA PHE A 93 -20.67 -0.67 0.54
C PHE A 93 -21.48 -1.33 -0.57
N GLU A 94 -21.18 -1.04 -1.84
CA GLU A 94 -21.86 -1.63 -3.01
C GLU A 94 -21.90 -3.17 -2.94
N CYS A 95 -20.77 -3.77 -2.52
CA CYS A 95 -20.68 -5.22 -2.32
C CYS A 95 -21.57 -5.73 -1.17
N ASP A 96 -21.81 -4.93 -0.13
CA ASP A 96 -22.70 -5.36 0.96
C ASP A 96 -24.14 -5.47 0.47
N GLU A 97 -24.60 -4.53 -0.37
CA GLU A 97 -25.95 -4.53 -0.92
C GLU A 97 -26.15 -5.71 -1.88
N GLU A 98 -25.21 -5.92 -2.80
CA GLU A 98 -25.28 -7.01 -3.78
C GLU A 98 -25.26 -8.41 -3.13
N PHE A 99 -24.62 -8.55 -1.98
CA PHE A 99 -24.51 -9.84 -1.28
C PHE A 99 -25.49 -10.02 -0.11
N GLN A 100 -26.32 -9.04 0.24
CA GLN A 100 -27.31 -9.18 1.32
C GLN A 100 -28.49 -10.10 0.96
N GLU A 101 -28.93 -10.14 -0.31
CA GLU A 101 -30.23 -10.73 -0.68
C GLU A 101 -30.36 -12.26 -0.55
N THR A 102 -29.27 -13.01 -0.38
CA THR A 102 -29.31 -14.49 -0.30
C THR A 102 -28.79 -15.04 1.02
N SER A 103 -28.52 -14.18 1.99
CA SER A 103 -27.92 -14.55 3.27
C SER A 103 -28.99 -14.75 4.35
N THR A 104 -29.98 -15.63 4.10
CA THR A 104 -30.81 -16.22 5.17
C THR A 104 -30.15 -17.43 5.82
N LEU A 105 -28.94 -17.81 5.39
CA LEU A 105 -28.11 -18.74 6.15
C LEU A 105 -27.68 -18.08 7.47
N THR A 106 -28.28 -18.57 8.54
CA THR A 106 -27.97 -18.31 9.95
C THR A 106 -26.48 -18.09 10.18
N HIS A 107 -26.14 -16.92 10.74
CA HIS A 107 -24.83 -16.56 11.31
C HIS A 107 -24.45 -17.50 12.47
N THR A 108 -24.28 -18.80 12.22
CA THR A 108 -23.68 -19.73 13.17
C THR A 108 -22.17 -19.49 13.17
N ASN A 109 -21.69 -18.75 14.16
CA ASN A 109 -20.31 -18.59 14.63
C ASN A 109 -19.23 -19.24 13.73
N LEU A 110 -18.90 -18.55 12.64
CA LEU A 110 -17.86 -18.92 11.67
C LEU A 110 -16.46 -18.44 12.12
N GLU A 111 -16.20 -18.40 13.43
CA GLU A 111 -14.95 -17.91 14.02
C GLU A 111 -13.80 -18.94 13.98
N SER A 112 -14.04 -20.13 13.43
CA SER A 112 -12.98 -21.12 13.25
C SER A 112 -12.27 -20.90 11.91
N GLU A 113 -10.98 -20.54 11.96
CA GLU A 113 -10.05 -20.50 10.81
C GLU A 113 -10.05 -21.79 9.95
N SER A 114 -10.64 -22.88 10.45
CA SER A 114 -10.71 -24.20 9.80
C SER A 114 -11.59 -24.27 8.55
N SER A 115 -12.36 -23.23 8.20
CA SER A 115 -13.40 -23.34 7.16
C SER A 115 -13.08 -22.62 5.84
N LYS A 116 -11.83 -22.24 5.55
CA LYS A 116 -11.42 -21.79 4.20
C LYS A 116 -11.37 -22.95 3.18
N ILE A 117 -12.46 -23.70 3.06
CA ILE A 117 -12.62 -24.81 2.12
C ILE A 117 -13.44 -24.30 0.93
N LEU A 118 -12.97 -24.56 -0.29
CA LEU A 118 -13.71 -24.29 -1.52
C LEU A 118 -14.61 -25.48 -1.84
N THR A 119 -15.91 -25.33 -1.64
CA THR A 119 -16.92 -26.31 -2.08
C THR A 119 -17.04 -26.31 -3.61
N PRO A 120 -17.60 -27.37 -4.22
CA PRO A 120 -17.88 -27.40 -5.66
C PRO A 120 -18.79 -26.26 -6.12
N GLU A 121 -19.73 -25.84 -5.28
CA GLU A 121 -20.66 -24.73 -5.57
C GLU A 121 -19.91 -23.40 -5.77
N HIS A 122 -18.94 -23.10 -4.89
CA HIS A 122 -18.12 -21.89 -5.02
C HIS A 122 -17.23 -21.92 -6.28
N ARG A 123 -16.98 -23.10 -6.86
CA ARG A 123 -16.14 -23.29 -8.05
C ARG A 123 -16.95 -23.28 -9.35
N GLN A 124 -18.27 -23.29 -9.28
CA GLN A 124 -19.14 -23.41 -10.45
C GLN A 124 -19.07 -22.18 -11.37
N SER A 125 -18.98 -20.97 -10.79
CA SER A 125 -18.91 -19.72 -11.55
C SER A 125 -17.98 -18.71 -10.90
N PHE A 126 -17.46 -17.76 -11.68
CA PHE A 126 -16.64 -16.67 -11.15
C PHE A 126 -17.43 -15.80 -10.16
N SER A 127 -18.71 -15.55 -10.43
CA SER A 127 -19.57 -14.78 -9.53
C SER A 127 -19.74 -15.47 -8.18
N SER A 128 -20.04 -16.78 -8.18
CA SER A 128 -20.14 -17.60 -6.96
C SER A 128 -18.85 -17.59 -6.16
N PHE A 129 -17.69 -17.78 -6.83
CA PHE A 129 -16.38 -17.72 -6.19
C PHE A 129 -16.13 -16.34 -5.56
N ARG A 130 -16.35 -15.27 -6.32
CA ARG A 130 -16.10 -13.90 -5.92
C ARG A 130 -16.94 -13.49 -4.71
N ARG A 131 -18.23 -13.83 -4.72
CA ARG A 131 -19.14 -13.63 -3.61
C ARG A 131 -18.65 -14.34 -2.34
N TYR A 132 -18.32 -15.63 -2.45
CA TYR A 132 -17.80 -16.41 -1.33
C TYR A 132 -16.47 -15.82 -0.81
N PHE A 133 -15.58 -15.42 -1.73
CA PHE A 133 -14.32 -14.79 -1.37
C PHE A 133 -14.52 -13.49 -0.60
N TYR A 134 -15.48 -12.65 -1.00
CA TYR A 134 -15.82 -11.44 -0.24
C TYR A 134 -16.32 -11.80 1.16
N GLN A 135 -17.29 -12.70 1.27
CA GLN A 135 -17.88 -13.09 2.57
C GLN A 135 -16.82 -13.56 3.57
N ILE A 136 -15.88 -14.40 3.12
CA ILE A 136 -14.80 -14.93 3.98
C ILE A 136 -13.79 -13.85 4.39
N ASN A 137 -13.54 -12.85 3.54
CA ASN A 137 -12.49 -11.85 3.77
C ASN A 137 -13.03 -10.45 4.11
N GLN A 138 -14.35 -10.28 4.27
CA GLN A 138 -15.01 -8.97 4.36
C GLN A 138 -14.46 -8.15 5.52
N GLN A 139 -14.32 -8.76 6.70
CA GLN A 139 -13.80 -8.09 7.90
C GLN A 139 -12.33 -7.67 7.71
N GLU A 140 -11.50 -8.55 7.14
CA GLU A 140 -10.10 -8.24 6.85
C GLU A 140 -9.97 -7.09 5.83
N ILE A 141 -10.83 -7.07 4.81
CA ILE A 141 -10.87 -5.99 3.81
C ILE A 141 -11.28 -4.66 4.46
N LYS A 142 -12.38 -4.65 5.23
CA LYS A 142 -12.92 -3.44 5.88
C LYS A 142 -11.97 -2.88 6.93
N SER A 143 -11.24 -3.74 7.65
CA SER A 143 -10.26 -3.33 8.66
C SER A 143 -8.85 -3.07 8.12
N SER A 144 -8.59 -3.38 6.84
CA SER A 144 -7.24 -3.38 6.23
C SER A 144 -6.50 -2.04 6.31
N LEU A 145 -7.22 -0.93 6.52
CA LEU A 145 -6.69 0.42 6.62
C LEU A 145 -7.03 1.12 7.96
N GLU A 146 -7.65 0.43 8.92
CA GLU A 146 -8.03 1.03 10.21
C GLU A 146 -6.83 1.58 11.00
N GLN A 147 -5.66 0.97 10.84
CA GLN A 147 -4.41 1.43 11.46
C GLN A 147 -3.92 2.77 10.90
N CYS A 148 -4.44 3.20 9.73
CA CYS A 148 -4.11 4.46 9.10
C CYS A 148 -5.15 5.53 9.46
N SER A 149 -4.94 6.24 10.58
CA SER A 149 -5.86 7.27 11.10
C SER A 149 -6.21 8.40 10.14
N GLN A 150 -5.46 8.56 9.04
CA GLN A 150 -5.65 9.60 8.03
C GLN A 150 -6.36 9.11 6.78
N ILE A 151 -6.72 7.82 6.70
CA ILE A 151 -7.27 7.18 5.52
C ILE A 151 -8.61 6.57 5.89
N LYS A 152 -9.63 6.84 5.07
CA LYS A 152 -10.95 6.25 5.20
C LYS A 152 -11.29 5.46 3.95
N ILE A 153 -11.72 4.22 4.11
CA ILE A 153 -12.34 3.44 3.03
C ILE A 153 -13.69 4.08 2.71
N THR A 154 -13.89 4.46 1.46
CA THR A 154 -15.12 5.12 0.99
C THR A 154 -16.02 4.17 0.24
N ASN A 155 -15.46 3.25 -0.54
CA ASN A 155 -16.23 2.26 -1.24
C ASN A 155 -15.43 0.97 -1.47
N ILE A 156 -16.15 -0.14 -1.63
CA ILE A 156 -15.64 -1.42 -2.12
C ILE A 156 -16.55 -1.81 -3.27
N ARG A 157 -16.02 -1.73 -4.49
CA ARG A 157 -16.79 -1.95 -5.72
C ARG A 157 -16.36 -3.21 -6.44
N LEU A 158 -17.27 -3.75 -7.24
CA LEU A 158 -16.91 -4.83 -8.15
C LEU A 158 -15.92 -4.34 -9.24
N ALA A 159 -14.75 -4.97 -9.31
CA ALA A 159 -13.90 -4.98 -10.50
C ALA A 159 -14.62 -5.64 -11.71
N SER A 160 -14.82 -4.89 -12.80
CA SER A 160 -15.39 -5.42 -14.06
C SER A 160 -14.31 -6.14 -14.87
N VAL A 161 -13.96 -7.36 -14.44
CA VAL A 161 -12.93 -8.18 -15.08
C VAL A 161 -13.45 -8.83 -16.35
N ASP A 162 -12.63 -8.87 -17.41
CA ASP A 162 -12.98 -9.51 -18.67
C ASP A 162 -13.20 -11.02 -18.56
N GLU A 163 -14.13 -11.55 -19.35
CA GLU A 163 -14.59 -12.94 -19.24
C GLU A 163 -13.45 -13.95 -19.45
N HIS A 164 -12.51 -13.67 -20.36
CA HIS A 164 -11.38 -14.55 -20.62
C HIS A 164 -10.42 -14.64 -19.41
N VAL A 165 -10.19 -13.52 -18.72
CA VAL A 165 -9.37 -13.46 -17.49
C VAL A 165 -10.06 -14.25 -16.37
N GLN A 166 -11.39 -14.12 -16.25
CA GLN A 166 -12.18 -14.91 -15.30
C GLN A 166 -12.04 -16.41 -15.59
N LYS A 167 -12.23 -16.85 -16.85
CA LYS A 167 -12.11 -18.26 -17.27
C LYS A 167 -10.73 -18.84 -16.98
N ASP A 168 -9.68 -18.10 -17.31
CA ASP A 168 -8.29 -18.52 -17.08
C ASP A 168 -8.00 -18.71 -15.58
N PHE A 169 -8.47 -17.79 -14.74
CA PHE A 169 -8.34 -17.92 -13.30
C PHE A 169 -9.14 -19.11 -12.75
N MET A 170 -10.41 -19.25 -13.12
CA MET A 170 -11.27 -20.35 -12.65
C MET A 170 -10.72 -21.72 -13.07
N LYS A 171 -10.09 -21.83 -14.25
CA LYS A 171 -9.36 -23.04 -14.66
C LYS A 171 -8.21 -23.36 -13.71
N GLN A 172 -7.44 -22.37 -13.26
CA GLN A 172 -6.37 -22.60 -12.27
C GLN A 172 -6.94 -22.92 -10.88
N LEU A 173 -8.04 -22.25 -10.49
CA LEU A 173 -8.73 -22.48 -9.22
C LEU A 173 -9.19 -23.94 -9.12
N ASN A 174 -9.84 -24.47 -10.16
CA ASN A 174 -10.34 -25.84 -10.22
C ASN A 174 -9.24 -26.91 -10.10
N ASN A 175 -8.02 -26.57 -10.50
CA ASN A 175 -6.84 -27.45 -10.37
C ASN A 175 -6.10 -27.28 -9.04
N THR A 176 -6.60 -26.42 -8.14
CA THR A 176 -5.94 -26.06 -6.89
C THR A 176 -6.73 -26.59 -5.69
N SER A 177 -6.03 -27.18 -4.72
CA SER A 177 -6.62 -27.77 -3.51
C SER A 177 -6.77 -26.80 -2.34
N TYR A 178 -6.18 -25.62 -2.41
CA TYR A 178 -6.19 -24.61 -1.34
C TYR A 178 -6.97 -23.36 -1.72
N PHE A 179 -7.43 -22.62 -0.70
CA PHE A 179 -8.13 -21.36 -0.87
C PHE A 179 -7.16 -20.23 -1.29
N PRO A 180 -7.50 -19.40 -2.30
CA PRO A 180 -6.67 -18.27 -2.72
C PRO A 180 -6.40 -17.26 -1.59
N ASN A 181 -5.22 -16.66 -1.59
CA ASN A 181 -4.84 -15.65 -0.62
C ASN A 181 -5.50 -14.30 -0.98
N LEU A 182 -5.99 -13.58 0.04
CA LEU A 182 -6.28 -12.15 -0.06
C LEU A 182 -4.97 -11.39 -0.22
N VAL A 183 -4.88 -10.62 -1.30
CA VAL A 183 -3.75 -9.71 -1.54
C VAL A 183 -4.27 -8.41 -2.13
N TYR A 184 -3.46 -7.37 -1.99
CA TYR A 184 -3.70 -6.03 -2.47
C TYR A 184 -2.67 -5.70 -3.55
N HIS A 185 -3.08 -4.95 -4.58
CA HIS A 185 -2.20 -4.49 -5.63
C HIS A 185 -2.45 -3.01 -5.90
N GLY A 186 -1.48 -2.17 -5.54
CA GLY A 186 -1.46 -0.76 -5.91
C GLY A 186 -0.89 -0.59 -7.31
N THR A 187 -1.50 0.28 -8.09
CA THR A 187 -1.08 0.57 -9.47
C THR A 187 -1.47 1.99 -9.85
N ALA A 188 -0.96 2.48 -10.97
CA ALA A 188 -1.37 3.76 -11.52
C ALA A 188 -2.78 3.68 -12.13
N LEU A 189 -3.55 4.76 -12.07
CA LEU A 189 -4.92 4.88 -12.60
C LEU A 189 -5.02 4.38 -14.04
N LYS A 190 -4.10 4.82 -14.89
CA LYS A 190 -4.03 4.45 -16.31
C LYS A 190 -3.87 2.95 -16.58
N ASN A 191 -3.40 2.18 -15.59
CA ASN A 191 -3.21 0.74 -15.72
C ASN A 191 -4.46 -0.04 -15.32
N ILE A 192 -5.40 0.53 -14.56
CA ILE A 192 -6.56 -0.20 -14.02
C ILE A 192 -7.38 -0.81 -15.15
N THR A 193 -7.74 -0.03 -16.18
CA THR A 193 -8.51 -0.53 -17.33
C THR A 193 -7.78 -1.68 -18.03
N SER A 194 -6.47 -1.56 -18.26
CA SER A 194 -5.65 -2.62 -18.86
C SER A 194 -5.61 -3.88 -18.00
N ILE A 195 -5.58 -3.75 -16.66
CA ILE A 195 -5.56 -4.88 -15.73
C ILE A 195 -6.92 -5.57 -15.68
N LEU A 196 -8.02 -4.82 -15.72
CA LEU A 196 -9.37 -5.39 -15.77
C LEU A 196 -9.61 -6.14 -17.09
N HIS A 197 -9.05 -5.64 -18.18
CA HIS A 197 -9.19 -6.23 -19.51
C HIS A 197 -8.25 -7.42 -19.75
N TYR A 198 -6.95 -7.32 -19.46
CA TYR A 198 -5.96 -8.37 -19.76
C TYR A 198 -5.49 -9.18 -18.53
N GLY A 199 -5.99 -8.86 -17.34
CA GLY A 199 -5.44 -9.37 -16.09
C GLY A 199 -4.13 -8.69 -15.69
N LEU A 200 -3.52 -9.16 -14.59
CA LEU A 200 -2.19 -8.70 -14.19
C LEU A 200 -1.13 -9.38 -15.04
N LEU A 201 -0.33 -8.60 -15.77
CA LEU A 201 0.69 -9.08 -16.69
C LEU A 201 2.07 -9.20 -16.02
N ILE A 202 2.86 -10.17 -16.45
CA ILE A 202 4.25 -10.33 -16.00
C ILE A 202 5.16 -9.52 -16.93
N PRO A 203 6.04 -8.65 -16.41
CA PRO A 203 6.95 -7.88 -17.23
C PRO A 203 7.85 -8.73 -18.14
N ASN A 204 8.03 -8.25 -19.36
CA ASN A 204 8.80 -8.87 -20.44
C ASN A 204 8.34 -10.29 -20.81
N GLN A 205 7.06 -10.62 -20.60
CA GLN A 205 6.47 -11.89 -21.01
C GLN A 205 5.21 -11.62 -21.83
N ALA A 206 4.99 -12.43 -22.88
CA ALA A 206 3.72 -12.46 -23.57
C ALA A 206 2.67 -13.18 -22.71
N HIS A 207 1.41 -12.78 -22.82
CA HIS A 207 0.33 -13.49 -22.15
C HIS A 207 0.15 -14.87 -22.79
N PRO A 208 0.02 -15.97 -22.01
CA PRO A 208 0.05 -17.33 -22.53
C PRO A 208 -1.18 -17.70 -23.39
N SER A 209 -2.33 -17.07 -23.14
CA SER A 209 -3.63 -17.39 -23.78
C SER A 209 -4.26 -16.21 -24.52
N ASN A 210 -3.63 -15.03 -24.49
CA ASN A 210 -4.19 -13.82 -25.10
C ASN A 210 -3.09 -13.10 -25.88
N SER A 211 -3.05 -13.27 -27.20
CA SER A 211 -2.04 -12.67 -28.07
C SER A 211 -2.17 -11.14 -28.21
N GLU A 212 -3.32 -10.57 -27.85
CA GLU A 212 -3.58 -9.12 -27.92
C GLU A 212 -3.04 -8.39 -26.68
N ALA A 213 -2.79 -9.11 -25.59
CA ALA A 213 -2.27 -8.53 -24.37
C ALA A 213 -0.84 -7.97 -24.60
N PRO A 214 -0.58 -6.70 -24.22
CA PRO A 214 0.70 -6.07 -24.49
C PRO A 214 1.83 -6.64 -23.63
N ILE A 215 3.03 -6.71 -24.18
CA ILE A 215 4.23 -7.01 -23.38
C ILE A 215 4.62 -5.74 -22.60
N ILE A 216 4.44 -5.77 -21.29
CA ILE A 216 4.79 -4.63 -20.43
C ILE A 216 6.27 -4.65 -20.04
N LYS A 217 6.87 -3.46 -19.90
CA LYS A 217 8.24 -3.30 -19.41
C LYS A 217 8.27 -3.35 -17.88
N VAL A 218 9.45 -3.66 -17.36
CA VAL A 218 9.75 -3.65 -15.93
C VAL A 218 9.67 -2.21 -15.40
N ALA A 219 8.66 -1.92 -14.57
CA ALA A 219 8.47 -0.60 -13.96
C ALA A 219 9.16 -0.47 -12.59
N HIS A 220 9.16 -1.55 -11.80
CA HIS A 220 9.76 -1.63 -10.46
C HIS A 220 10.89 -2.66 -10.42
N GLY A 221 11.73 -2.62 -9.40
CA GLY A 221 12.85 -3.56 -9.26
C GLY A 221 12.38 -5.03 -9.19
N LYS A 222 13.26 -5.97 -9.55
CA LYS A 222 13.01 -7.42 -9.49
C LYS A 222 13.64 -8.08 -8.27
N ALA A 223 13.51 -7.45 -7.10
CA ALA A 223 14.22 -7.85 -5.88
C ALA A 223 13.96 -9.33 -5.48
N TYR A 224 12.78 -9.84 -5.84
CA TYR A 224 12.32 -11.20 -5.51
C TYR A 224 11.98 -12.02 -6.77
N GLY A 225 12.57 -11.67 -7.92
CA GLY A 225 12.38 -12.37 -9.18
C GLY A 225 11.41 -11.68 -10.16
N ASN A 226 11.12 -12.35 -11.27
CA ASN A 226 10.19 -11.85 -12.28
C ASN A 226 8.77 -12.37 -12.02
N GLY A 227 7.83 -11.48 -11.77
CA GLY A 227 6.44 -11.84 -11.52
C GLY A 227 5.56 -10.64 -11.23
N ILE A 228 4.32 -10.92 -10.83
CA ILE A 228 3.35 -9.93 -10.39
C ILE A 228 3.54 -9.72 -8.89
N TYR A 229 3.87 -8.49 -8.51
CA TYR A 229 4.07 -8.10 -7.12
C TYR A 229 2.74 -7.66 -6.53
N CYS A 230 2.39 -8.24 -5.39
CA CYS A 230 1.23 -7.86 -4.61
C CYS A 230 1.61 -7.84 -3.12
N SER A 231 0.78 -7.21 -2.31
CA SER A 231 0.99 -7.15 -0.88
C SER A 231 -0.08 -7.88 -0.11
N GLN A 232 0.30 -8.44 1.03
CA GLN A 232 -0.65 -8.97 2.01
C GLN A 232 -1.33 -7.86 2.82
N THR A 233 -0.87 -6.60 2.72
CA THR A 233 -1.49 -5.47 3.41
C THR A 233 -1.90 -4.36 2.44
N ALA A 234 -3.06 -3.75 2.69
CA ALA A 234 -3.55 -2.61 1.90
C ALA A 234 -2.61 -1.40 2.05
N VAL A 235 -2.11 -1.17 3.28
CA VAL A 235 -1.19 -0.06 3.60
C VAL A 235 0.05 -0.07 2.71
N TYR A 236 0.68 -1.22 2.50
CA TYR A 236 1.87 -1.30 1.64
C TYR A 236 1.50 -1.06 0.16
N SER A 237 0.33 -1.51 -0.28
CA SER A 237 -0.15 -1.31 -1.66
C SER A 237 -0.47 0.15 -1.98
N LEU A 238 -0.95 0.93 -1.02
CA LEU A 238 -1.17 2.38 -1.19
C LEU A 238 0.08 3.13 -1.64
N THR A 239 1.27 2.63 -1.31
CA THR A 239 2.53 3.28 -1.72
C THR A 239 2.77 3.23 -3.24
N TYR A 240 2.01 2.39 -3.95
CA TYR A 240 2.07 2.20 -5.40
C TYR A 240 0.87 2.82 -6.15
N THR A 241 -0.06 3.50 -5.46
CA THR A 241 -1.23 4.17 -6.06
C THR A 241 -0.93 5.65 -6.34
N HIS A 242 0.05 5.93 -7.20
CA HIS A 242 0.63 7.28 -7.34
C HIS A 242 -0.31 8.37 -7.86
N ASP A 243 -1.35 8.00 -8.61
CA ASP A 243 -2.29 8.89 -9.31
C ASP A 243 -3.75 8.42 -9.15
N THR A 244 -4.00 7.58 -8.14
CA THR A 244 -5.33 7.06 -7.82
C THR A 244 -5.47 6.82 -6.32
N ASN A 245 -6.70 6.88 -5.82
CA ASN A 245 -7.04 6.45 -4.47
C ASN A 245 -7.73 5.08 -4.49
N THR A 246 -7.46 4.27 -5.52
CA THR A 246 -8.03 2.94 -5.69
C THR A 246 -6.95 1.87 -5.58
N ILE A 247 -7.17 0.89 -4.71
CA ILE A 247 -6.35 -0.32 -4.62
C ILE A 247 -7.13 -1.49 -5.24
N LEU A 248 -6.45 -2.37 -5.97
CA LEU A 248 -7.06 -3.63 -6.41
C LEU A 248 -7.00 -4.63 -5.25
N ILE A 249 -8.15 -5.21 -4.89
CA ILE A 249 -8.23 -6.39 -4.02
C ILE A 249 -8.24 -7.61 -4.93
N CYS A 250 -7.28 -8.51 -4.76
CA CYS A 250 -7.09 -9.66 -5.62
C CYS A 250 -7.15 -10.97 -4.83
N ALA A 251 -7.56 -12.04 -5.51
CA ALA A 251 -7.34 -13.41 -5.07
C ALA A 251 -6.09 -13.96 -5.75
N ALA A 252 -5.12 -14.45 -4.98
CA ALA A 252 -3.85 -14.98 -5.50
C ALA A 252 -3.60 -16.45 -5.12
N MET A 253 -3.10 -17.23 -6.06
CA MET A 253 -2.70 -18.63 -5.91
C MET A 253 -1.18 -18.77 -6.08
N PRO A 254 -0.37 -18.31 -5.10
CA PRO A 254 1.08 -18.41 -5.19
C PRO A 254 1.53 -19.87 -5.35
N LYS A 255 2.66 -20.09 -6.04
CA LYS A 255 3.28 -21.42 -6.04
C LYS A 255 3.68 -21.78 -4.61
N ARG A 256 3.23 -22.95 -4.14
CA ARG A 256 3.62 -23.53 -2.86
C ARG A 256 4.67 -24.62 -3.08
N ASN A 257 5.57 -24.82 -2.12
CA ASN A 257 6.51 -25.94 -2.10
C ASN A 257 5.80 -27.23 -1.63
N LYS A 258 6.53 -28.34 -1.53
CA LYS A 258 5.98 -29.64 -1.07
C LYS A 258 5.43 -29.58 0.36
N SER A 259 5.91 -28.66 1.20
CA SER A 259 5.39 -28.45 2.56
C SER A 259 4.20 -27.48 2.62
N GLY A 260 3.69 -27.01 1.47
CA GLY A 260 2.56 -26.08 1.41
C GLY A 260 2.91 -24.62 1.68
N MET A 261 4.17 -24.28 1.92
CA MET A 261 4.63 -22.91 2.12
C MET A 261 4.77 -22.16 0.79
N VAL A 262 4.47 -20.86 0.78
CA VAL A 262 4.62 -19.99 -0.39
C VAL A 262 6.09 -19.92 -0.80
N LYS A 263 6.40 -20.18 -2.09
CA LYS A 263 7.78 -20.27 -2.58
C LYS A 263 8.49 -18.91 -2.66
N ILE A 264 7.77 -17.85 -2.98
CA ILE A 264 8.34 -16.52 -3.22
C ILE A 264 7.50 -15.48 -2.46
N HIS A 265 7.91 -15.23 -1.21
CA HIS A 265 7.40 -14.13 -0.40
C HIS A 265 8.54 -13.49 0.39
N SER A 266 8.41 -12.21 0.73
CA SER A 266 9.34 -11.49 1.60
C SER A 266 8.56 -10.43 2.37
N GLY A 267 8.49 -10.57 3.69
CA GLY A 267 7.61 -9.75 4.53
C GLY A 267 6.18 -9.77 4.00
N ASN A 268 5.62 -8.58 3.75
CA ASN A 268 4.27 -8.39 3.21
C ASN A 268 4.18 -8.54 1.69
N ILE A 269 5.26 -8.88 0.98
CA ILE A 269 5.28 -8.97 -0.48
C ILE A 269 5.12 -10.42 -0.91
N LEU A 270 4.18 -10.64 -1.83
CA LEU A 270 3.93 -11.91 -2.48
C LEU A 270 4.15 -11.76 -3.98
N VAL A 271 4.90 -12.70 -4.58
CA VAL A 271 5.18 -12.69 -6.03
C VAL A 271 4.49 -13.85 -6.72
N VAL A 272 3.58 -13.53 -7.63
CA VAL A 272 2.87 -14.51 -8.46
C VAL A 272 3.58 -14.67 -9.80
N THR A 273 3.91 -15.91 -10.16
CA THR A 273 4.74 -16.23 -11.34
C THR A 273 3.95 -16.66 -12.57
N HIS A 274 2.62 -16.56 -12.52
CA HIS A 274 1.73 -16.90 -13.64
C HIS A 274 0.52 -15.95 -13.63
N VAL A 275 0.17 -15.40 -14.80
CA VAL A 275 -0.90 -14.38 -14.94
C VAL A 275 -2.26 -14.92 -14.50
N SER A 276 -2.62 -16.15 -14.89
CA SER A 276 -3.88 -16.80 -14.50
C SER A 276 -3.96 -17.25 -13.02
N ARG A 277 -2.95 -16.96 -12.20
CA ARG A 277 -2.94 -17.31 -10.76
C ARG A 277 -3.24 -16.13 -9.86
N ILE A 278 -3.65 -15.01 -10.42
CA ILE A 278 -4.11 -13.85 -9.67
C ILE A 278 -5.20 -13.16 -10.46
N ILE A 279 -6.25 -12.70 -9.79
CA ILE A 279 -7.36 -11.98 -10.43
C ILE A 279 -7.81 -10.82 -9.53
N PRO A 280 -8.01 -9.61 -10.07
CA PRO A 280 -8.65 -8.54 -9.32
C PRO A 280 -10.13 -8.90 -9.10
N LEU A 281 -10.58 -8.83 -7.85
CA LEU A 281 -11.97 -9.10 -7.49
C LEU A 281 -12.69 -7.83 -7.09
N PHE A 282 -12.03 -6.83 -6.51
CA PHE A 282 -12.68 -5.60 -6.08
C PHE A 282 -11.78 -4.39 -6.28
N LEU A 283 -12.40 -3.22 -6.32
CA LEU A 283 -11.76 -1.91 -6.27
C LEU A 283 -12.02 -1.33 -4.88
N LEU A 284 -10.97 -1.08 -4.11
CA LEU A 284 -11.02 -0.46 -2.80
C LEU A 284 -10.72 1.03 -2.94
N ASP A 285 -11.75 1.86 -2.87
CA ASP A 285 -11.64 3.31 -3.01
C ASP A 285 -11.47 3.96 -1.64
N VAL A 286 -10.44 4.80 -1.51
CA VAL A 286 -10.08 5.46 -0.25
C VAL A 286 -10.10 6.99 -0.36
N THR A 287 -10.18 7.67 0.77
CA THR A 287 -9.99 9.11 0.87
C THR A 287 -9.03 9.44 2.01
N TYR A 288 -8.33 10.57 1.86
CA TYR A 288 -7.42 11.08 2.88
C TYR A 288 -8.12 12.18 3.68
N LEU A 289 -8.25 12.00 5.00
CA LEU A 289 -9.01 12.90 5.89
C LEU A 289 -8.36 14.29 6.05
N ASN A 290 -7.07 14.43 5.74
CA ASN A 290 -6.30 15.65 6.02
C ASN A 290 -5.94 16.48 4.76
N GLN A 291 -6.44 16.16 3.57
CA GLN A 291 -5.95 16.83 2.36
C GLN A 291 -6.67 18.13 2.04
N SER A 292 -5.95 19.21 2.35
CA SER A 292 -5.87 20.42 1.55
C SER A 292 -5.52 20.10 0.08
N ASN A 293 -6.51 19.69 -0.72
CA ASN A 293 -6.57 19.69 -2.20
C ASN A 293 -5.38 19.20 -3.06
N ILE A 294 -4.34 18.60 -2.49
CA ILE A 294 -3.21 18.07 -3.27
C ILE A 294 -3.02 16.61 -2.89
N ASN A 295 -3.36 15.72 -3.84
CA ASN A 295 -3.00 14.31 -3.87
C ASN A 295 -1.47 14.18 -3.95
N HIS A 296 -0.76 14.57 -2.90
CA HIS A 296 0.57 14.05 -2.68
C HIS A 296 0.40 12.64 -2.11
N PRO A 297 1.13 11.63 -2.63
CA PRO A 297 1.19 10.33 -1.97
C PRO A 297 1.47 10.60 -0.49
N CYS A 298 0.65 10.03 0.39
CA CYS A 298 0.66 10.21 1.84
C CYS A 298 1.98 9.70 2.45
N PHE A 299 3.04 10.43 2.14
CA PHE A 299 4.34 10.45 2.77
C PHE A 299 4.60 11.92 3.01
N ASP A 300 3.80 12.49 3.89
CA ASP A 300 4.10 13.79 4.45
C ASP A 300 5.36 13.62 5.30
N GLU A 301 6.48 14.06 4.73
CA GLU A 301 7.86 13.99 5.22
C GLU A 301 8.06 14.72 6.58
N GLN A 302 7.02 15.32 7.17
CA GLN A 302 7.17 16.46 8.09
C GLN A 302 6.71 16.27 9.54
N LYS A 303 6.23 15.09 9.97
CA LYS A 303 5.78 14.89 11.38
C LYS A 303 6.62 13.96 12.28
N ILE A 304 7.73 13.39 11.81
CA ILE A 304 8.67 12.63 12.67
C ILE A 304 10.08 13.26 12.67
N LEU A 305 10.17 14.59 12.57
CA LEU A 305 11.43 15.30 12.78
C LEU A 305 11.16 16.71 13.32
N ARG A 306 11.03 16.78 14.65
CA ARG A 306 11.38 17.98 15.42
C ARG A 306 12.18 17.56 16.64
N THR A 307 13.45 17.27 16.41
CA THR A 307 14.53 17.65 17.32
C THR A 307 15.87 17.58 16.59
N ASN A 308 16.55 18.72 16.67
CA ASN A 308 17.98 18.97 16.49
C ASN A 308 18.52 19.31 15.09
N GLU A 309 19.17 20.47 15.11
CA GLU A 309 19.61 21.32 14.01
C GLU A 309 21.03 20.98 13.51
N ASN A 310 21.30 21.46 12.30
CA ASN A 310 22.54 22.05 11.80
C ASN A 310 23.88 21.30 11.99
N THR A 311 24.49 20.90 10.87
CA THR A 311 25.74 21.52 10.39
C THR A 311 26.11 21.09 8.97
N GLU A 312 27.01 21.88 8.38
CA GLU A 312 27.27 22.11 6.97
C GLU A 312 28.10 21.06 6.19
N LYS A 313 27.92 21.11 4.85
CA LYS A 313 28.91 21.06 3.75
C LYS A 313 30.15 20.13 3.88
N LYS A 314 30.25 19.13 2.99
CA LYS A 314 31.18 19.15 1.81
C LYS A 314 31.11 17.83 1.01
N LYS A 315 31.22 17.97 -0.31
CA LYS A 315 31.21 16.91 -1.33
C LYS A 315 32.47 16.03 -1.25
N LYS A 316 32.30 14.70 -1.23
CA LYS A 316 33.07 13.74 -2.05
C LYS A 316 32.28 12.45 -2.17
N LYS A 317 31.83 12.14 -3.39
CA LYS A 317 30.89 11.07 -3.68
C LYS A 317 31.65 9.75 -3.84
N ILE A 318 31.89 9.08 -2.73
CA ILE A 318 32.12 7.64 -2.67
C ILE A 318 30.77 7.08 -2.26
N SER A 319 30.05 6.38 -3.15
CA SER A 319 28.85 5.66 -2.72
C SER A 319 29.31 4.47 -1.89
N ALA A 320 29.44 4.69 -0.57
CA ALA A 320 29.58 3.65 0.41
C ALA A 320 28.25 2.88 0.41
N ASP A 321 28.24 1.75 -0.30
CA ASP A 321 27.19 0.77 -0.13
C ASP A 321 27.38 0.20 1.27
N ILE A 322 26.56 0.66 2.22
CA ILE A 322 26.64 0.19 3.60
C ILE A 322 26.16 -1.26 3.58
N SER A 323 27.07 -2.20 3.84
CA SER A 323 26.71 -3.62 3.80
C SER A 323 25.57 -3.92 4.76
N ARG A 324 24.63 -4.78 4.33
CA ARG A 324 23.49 -5.23 5.13
C ARG A 324 23.91 -5.82 6.49
N LYS A 325 25.09 -6.46 6.52
CA LYS A 325 25.73 -6.98 7.75
C LYS A 325 26.05 -5.85 8.74
N TYR A 326 26.49 -4.69 8.25
CA TYR A 326 26.78 -3.53 9.08
C TYR A 326 25.51 -2.86 9.62
N LEU A 327 24.47 -2.72 8.79
CA LEU A 327 23.16 -2.21 9.24
C LEU A 327 22.56 -3.11 10.33
N ARG A 328 22.61 -4.43 10.15
CA ARG A 328 22.14 -5.39 11.16
C ARG A 328 22.92 -5.25 12.47
N LYS A 329 24.24 -5.08 12.41
CA LYS A 329 25.09 -4.85 13.59
C LYS A 329 24.70 -3.56 14.31
N ILE A 330 24.50 -2.45 13.58
CA ILE A 330 24.07 -1.18 14.18
C ILE A 330 22.71 -1.32 14.86
N LEU A 331 21.72 -1.91 14.19
CA LEU A 331 20.37 -2.06 14.74
C LEU A 331 20.37 -2.94 16.00
N ASN A 332 21.15 -4.02 16.00
CA ASN A 332 21.33 -4.84 17.20
C ASN A 332 21.95 -4.04 18.34
N CYS A 333 23.03 -3.28 18.08
CA CYS A 333 23.65 -2.43 19.11
C CYS A 333 22.68 -1.37 19.66
N MET A 334 21.88 -0.73 18.80
CA MET A 334 20.88 0.26 19.25
C MET A 334 19.81 -0.38 20.14
N ASN A 335 19.33 -1.58 19.78
CA ASN A 335 18.34 -2.28 20.59
C ASN A 335 18.90 -2.75 21.93
N ASP A 336 20.16 -3.20 21.95
CA ASP A 336 20.83 -3.61 23.19
C ASP A 336 20.99 -2.42 24.15
N GLU A 337 21.35 -1.24 23.65
CA GLU A 337 21.43 -0.01 24.46
C GLU A 337 20.06 0.42 24.98
N ASN A 338 19.00 0.35 24.16
CA ASN A 338 17.64 0.64 24.62
C ASN A 338 17.21 -0.31 25.75
N ARG A 339 17.51 -1.61 25.62
CA ARG A 339 17.17 -2.61 26.64
C ARG A 339 17.94 -2.37 27.95
N LYS A 340 19.22 -1.99 27.88
CA LYS A 340 19.98 -1.59 29.08
C LYS A 340 19.35 -0.37 29.75
N HIS A 341 18.87 0.58 28.96
CA HIS A 341 18.19 1.77 29.47
C HIS A 341 16.87 1.41 30.16
N GLU A 342 16.05 0.54 29.57
CA GLU A 342 14.82 0.03 30.18
C GLU A 342 15.10 -0.69 31.51
N GLN A 343 16.09 -1.59 31.54
CA GLN A 343 16.48 -2.28 32.78
C GLN A 343 17.00 -1.33 33.86
N TYR A 344 17.70 -0.26 33.46
CA TYR A 344 18.15 0.77 34.38
C TYR A 344 16.97 1.55 34.97
N GLN A 345 15.96 1.89 34.15
CA GLN A 345 14.74 2.53 34.62
C GLN A 345 13.97 1.61 35.59
N GLU A 346 13.78 0.33 35.26
CA GLU A 346 13.11 -0.63 36.15
C GLU A 346 13.79 -0.76 37.52
N ARG A 347 15.13 -0.85 37.55
CA ARG A 347 15.91 -0.89 38.80
C ARG A 347 15.78 0.40 39.60
N SER A 348 15.76 1.54 38.91
CA SER A 348 15.59 2.84 39.55
C SER A 348 14.18 2.98 40.13
N TYR A 349 13.14 2.47 39.47
CA TYR A 349 11.78 2.46 40.02
C TYR A 349 11.65 1.56 41.25
N LEU A 350 12.26 0.37 41.25
CA LEU A 350 12.20 -0.55 42.40
C LEU A 350 12.89 0.00 43.65
N THR A 351 13.96 0.79 43.49
CA THR A 351 14.70 1.38 44.63
C THR A 351 14.02 2.58 45.28
N TYR A 352 12.96 3.13 44.67
CA TYR A 352 12.20 4.26 45.24
C TYR A 352 10.93 3.84 45.98
N PHE A 353 10.55 2.55 45.93
CA PHE A 353 9.31 2.04 46.52
C PHE A 353 9.52 0.91 47.54
N ASP A 354 10.77 0.62 47.90
CA ASP A 354 11.18 -0.09 49.13
C ASP A 354 11.71 0.94 50.13
#